data_AF-A0A527ZG61-F1
#
_entry.id   AF-A0A527ZG61-F1
#
_cell.length_a   1.000
_cell.length_b   1.000
_cell.length_c   1.000
_cell.angle_alpha   90.00
_cell.angle_beta   90.00
_cell.angle_gamma   90.00
#
_symmetry.space_group_name_H-M   'P 1'
#
loop_
_entity.id
_entity.type
_entity.pdbx_description
1 polymer ?
#
loop_
_entity_poly.entity_id
_entity_poly.type
_entity_poly.pdbx_seq_one_letter_code
_entity_poly.pdbx_strand_id
1 'polypeptide(L)'
;MATGLSSAEIGRLQATGFTVLDRADIQLLGSELVRLRIPPNMPLEAARDLVIDAAPQSTADFVHYYRPGQEVECAGPHCAAAGLIGWPADIGLPAGCDGNVTIGLIDTAINPAHAAFSKGRVEVIRLSDDGVPESGRQHGTAVAALLVGGADSRTPGLLPHARLIFV
;
A
#
# COMPACT_ATOMS: atom_id res chain seq x y z
N MET A 1 -12.73 17.64 5.29
CA MET A 1 -13.61 16.89 6.22
C MET A 1 -13.88 17.79 7.40
N ALA A 2 -15.07 17.73 7.99
CA ALA A 2 -15.41 18.52 9.15
C ALA A 2 -16.32 17.76 10.11
N THR A 3 -16.22 18.05 11.41
CA THR A 3 -17.13 17.57 12.46
C THR A 3 -17.73 18.76 13.20
N GLY A 4 -18.95 18.62 13.74
CA GLY A 4 -19.59 19.69 14.51
C GLY A 4 -20.27 20.78 13.67
N LEU A 5 -20.60 20.47 12.41
CA LEU A 5 -21.39 21.33 11.54
C LEU A 5 -22.90 21.06 11.74
N SER A 6 -23.67 22.11 11.96
CA SER A 6 -25.13 22.06 11.95
C SER A 6 -25.69 22.08 10.53
N SER A 7 -26.96 21.67 10.37
CA SER A 7 -27.64 21.74 9.06
C SER A 7 -27.69 23.16 8.48
N ALA A 8 -27.81 24.18 9.34
CA ALA A 8 -27.83 25.58 8.91
C ALA A 8 -26.45 26.06 8.40
N GLU A 9 -25.37 25.64 9.05
CA GLU A 9 -23.99 25.91 8.60
C GLU A 9 -23.68 25.23 7.28
N ILE A 10 -24.09 23.97 7.13
CA ILE A 10 -23.93 23.25 5.88
C ILE A 10 -24.69 23.96 4.76
N GLY A 11 -25.92 24.42 5.01
CA GLY A 11 -26.69 25.21 4.04
C GLY A 11 -25.98 26.50 3.63
N ARG A 12 -25.35 27.22 4.57
CA ARG A 12 -24.55 28.42 4.28
C ARG A 12 -23.33 28.10 3.42
N LEU A 13 -22.61 27.03 3.73
CA LEU A 13 -21.46 26.57 2.94
C LEU A 13 -21.88 26.11 1.53
N GLN A 14 -23.04 25.46 1.40
CA GLN A 14 -23.57 25.10 0.09
C GLN A 14 -23.93 26.32 -0.76
N ALA A 15 -24.47 27.37 -0.13
CA ALA A 15 -24.74 28.64 -0.80
C ALA A 15 -23.48 29.37 -1.30
N THR A 16 -22.32 29.09 -0.71
CA THR A 16 -21.01 29.61 -1.17
C THR A 16 -20.31 28.68 -2.17
N GLY A 17 -20.96 27.59 -2.60
CA GLY A 17 -20.49 26.70 -3.65
C GLY A 17 -19.84 25.40 -3.17
N PHE A 18 -19.80 25.14 -1.86
CA PHE A 18 -19.38 23.83 -1.36
C PHE A 18 -20.44 22.76 -1.69
N THR A 19 -20.01 21.52 -1.82
CA THR A 19 -20.93 20.39 -1.99
C THR A 19 -20.66 19.33 -0.95
N VAL A 20 -21.72 18.75 -0.37
CA VAL A 20 -21.61 17.62 0.56
C VAL A 20 -21.40 16.36 -0.26
N LEU A 21 -20.29 15.67 -0.03
CA LEU A 21 -19.96 14.41 -0.67
C LEU A 21 -20.46 13.22 0.13
N ASP A 22 -20.37 13.32 1.46
CA ASP A 22 -20.62 12.20 2.35
C ASP A 22 -20.93 12.69 3.77
N ARG A 23 -21.68 11.88 4.50
CA ARG A 23 -22.09 12.11 5.89
C ARG A 23 -22.00 10.80 6.65
N ALA A 24 -21.31 10.79 7.77
CA ALA A 24 -21.16 9.60 8.60
C ALA A 24 -21.27 9.97 10.08
N ASP A 25 -22.18 9.32 10.80
CA ASP A 25 -22.25 9.46 12.26
C ASP A 25 -21.11 8.71 12.93
N ILE A 26 -20.31 9.42 13.72
CA ILE A 26 -19.21 8.86 14.48
C ILE A 26 -19.67 8.73 15.93
N GLN A 27 -20.27 7.58 16.26
CA GLN A 27 -20.87 7.32 17.59
C GLN A 27 -19.91 7.60 18.76
N LEU A 28 -18.62 7.26 18.60
CA LEU A 28 -17.59 7.49 19.60
C LEU A 28 -17.39 8.98 19.94
N LEU A 29 -17.62 9.86 18.97
CA LEU A 29 -17.47 11.31 19.11
C LEU A 29 -18.80 12.03 19.32
N GLY A 30 -19.93 11.31 19.30
CA GLY A 30 -21.27 11.90 19.36
C GLY A 30 -21.51 12.98 18.30
N SER A 31 -20.84 12.89 17.15
CA SER A 31 -20.85 13.93 16.11
C SER A 31 -20.91 13.34 14.70
N GLU A 32 -21.47 14.13 13.78
CA GLU A 32 -21.50 13.81 12.35
C GLU A 32 -20.19 14.28 11.71
N LEU A 33 -19.53 13.37 10.98
CA LEU A 33 -18.44 13.67 10.06
C LEU A 33 -19.02 13.99 8.69
N VAL A 34 -18.69 15.18 8.18
CA VAL A 34 -19.13 15.66 6.88
C VAL A 34 -17.93 15.80 5.96
N ARG A 35 -18.00 15.16 4.79
CA ARG A 35 -17.01 15.33 3.73
C ARG A 35 -17.52 16.37 2.74
N LEU A 36 -16.83 17.51 2.67
CA LEU A 36 -17.15 18.61 1.75
C LEU A 36 -16.19 18.60 0.55
N ARG A 37 -16.71 18.93 -0.62
CA ARG A 37 -15.94 19.34 -1.80
C ARG A 37 -15.99 20.86 -1.91
N ILE A 38 -14.84 21.43 -2.17
CA ILE A 38 -14.63 22.88 -2.31
C ILE A 38 -15.20 23.41 -3.64
N PRO A 39 -15.54 24.70 -3.72
CA PRO A 39 -15.84 25.36 -4.99
C PRO A 39 -14.67 25.26 -5.98
N PRO A 40 -14.92 25.31 -7.30
CA PRO A 40 -13.85 25.39 -8.29
C PRO A 40 -13.04 26.68 -8.08
N ASN A 41 -11.73 26.61 -8.38
CA ASN A 41 -10.79 27.74 -8.29
C ASN A 41 -10.59 28.33 -6.87
N MET A 42 -10.86 27.55 -5.82
CA MET A 42 -10.57 27.93 -4.43
C MET A 42 -9.35 27.15 -3.90
N PRO A 43 -8.34 27.80 -3.29
CA PRO A 43 -7.29 27.11 -2.57
C PRO A 43 -7.84 26.29 -1.39
N LEU A 44 -7.24 25.14 -1.09
CA LEU A 44 -7.73 24.24 -0.04
C LEU A 44 -7.68 24.92 1.34
N GLU A 45 -6.61 25.65 1.63
CA GLU A 45 -6.40 26.37 2.88
C GLU A 45 -7.49 27.43 3.09
N ALA A 46 -7.77 28.24 2.06
CA ALA A 46 -8.84 29.23 2.09
C ALA A 46 -10.21 28.57 2.29
N ALA A 47 -10.42 27.39 1.69
CA ALA A 47 -11.66 26.64 1.86
C ALA A 47 -11.82 26.09 3.29
N ARG A 48 -10.75 25.61 3.91
CA ARG A 48 -10.75 25.18 5.33
C ARG A 48 -11.07 26.37 6.24
N ASP A 49 -10.41 27.50 6.01
CA ASP A 49 -10.60 28.71 6.83
C ASP A 49 -12.04 29.21 6.72
N LEU A 50 -12.66 29.16 5.54
CA LEU A 50 -14.09 29.45 5.37
C LEU A 50 -15.02 28.51 6.13
N VAL A 51 -14.67 27.22 6.24
CA VAL A 51 -15.46 26.26 7.04
C VAL A 51 -15.33 26.57 8.53
N ILE A 52 -14.12 26.91 9.00
CA ILE A 52 -13.86 27.30 10.39
C ILE A 52 -14.59 28.62 10.73
N ASP A 53 -14.54 29.61 9.86
CA ASP A 53 -15.23 30.90 10.04
C ASP A 53 -16.76 30.75 10.05
N ALA A 54 -17.30 29.87 9.20
CA ALA A 54 -18.73 29.61 9.16
C ALA A 54 -19.25 28.91 10.43
N ALA A 55 -18.39 28.11 11.07
CA ALA A 55 -18.71 27.25 12.21
C ALA A 55 -17.51 27.15 13.18
N PRO A 56 -17.29 28.14 14.06
CA PRO A 56 -16.09 28.19 14.92
C PRO A 56 -15.98 27.03 15.91
N GLN A 57 -17.10 26.37 16.25
CA GLN A 57 -17.12 25.16 17.07
C GLN A 57 -16.77 23.88 16.29
N SER A 58 -16.63 23.95 14.96
CA SER A 58 -16.30 22.81 14.12
C SER A 58 -14.80 22.55 14.09
N THR A 59 -14.43 21.30 13.84
CA THR A 59 -13.06 20.93 13.48
C THR A 59 -13.06 20.59 12.01
N ALA A 60 -12.18 21.19 11.22
CA ALA A 60 -12.08 20.94 9.78
C ALA A 60 -10.62 20.77 9.32
N ASP A 61 -10.36 19.73 8.54
CA ASP A 61 -9.06 19.48 7.93
C ASP A 61 -9.20 18.73 6.58
N PHE A 62 -8.09 18.58 5.87
CA PHE A 62 -8.03 17.98 4.54
C PHE A 62 -8.17 16.45 4.61
N VAL A 63 -8.79 15.88 3.57
CA VAL A 63 -8.67 14.44 3.32
C VAL A 63 -7.42 14.25 2.46
N HIS A 64 -6.38 13.70 3.06
CA HIS A 64 -5.16 13.32 2.33
C HIS A 64 -5.39 11.99 1.62
N TYR A 65 -5.61 12.05 0.31
CA TYR A 65 -5.66 10.84 -0.51
C TYR A 65 -4.23 10.35 -0.74
N TYR A 66 -3.85 9.27 -0.05
CA TYR A 66 -2.66 8.52 -0.40
C TYR A 66 -2.98 7.66 -1.62
N ARG A 67 -2.27 7.92 -2.73
CA ARG A 67 -2.29 7.08 -3.93
C ARG A 67 -0.86 6.67 -4.25
N PRO A 68 -0.55 5.37 -4.32
CA PRO A 68 0.62 4.93 -5.08
C PRO A 68 0.37 5.18 -6.57
N GLY A 69 1.38 5.70 -7.28
CA GLY A 69 1.26 6.08 -8.68
C GLY A 69 1.39 4.89 -9.64
N GLN A 70 0.49 4.85 -10.63
CA GLN A 70 0.48 4.05 -11.87
C GLN A 70 0.11 2.55 -11.73
N GLU A 71 -1.02 2.18 -12.36
CA GLU A 71 -1.46 0.79 -12.56
C GLU A 71 -1.08 0.34 -13.98
N VAL A 72 -0.30 -0.74 -14.08
CA VAL A 72 -0.28 -1.62 -15.26
C VAL A 72 -1.16 -2.82 -14.91
N GLU A 73 -2.02 -3.24 -15.84
CA GLU A 73 -3.04 -4.27 -15.62
C GLU A 73 -2.43 -5.63 -15.23
N CYS A 74 -2.38 -5.91 -13.93
CA CYS A 74 -2.17 -7.24 -13.37
C CYS A 74 -3.54 -7.95 -13.25
N ALA A 75 -3.71 -9.12 -13.88
CA ALA A 75 -4.96 -9.88 -13.84
C ALA A 75 -4.87 -11.14 -12.93
N GLY A 76 -5.87 -11.33 -12.07
CA GLY A 76 -6.03 -12.52 -11.21
C GLY A 76 -6.19 -12.20 -9.72
N PRO A 77 -6.57 -13.19 -8.88
CA PRO A 77 -6.85 -12.98 -7.45
C PRO A 77 -5.64 -12.49 -6.64
N HIS A 78 -4.42 -12.70 -7.14
CA HIS A 78 -3.17 -12.27 -6.51
C HIS A 78 -2.82 -10.79 -6.80
N CYS A 79 -3.44 -10.18 -7.81
CA CYS A 79 -3.11 -8.82 -8.27
C CYS A 79 -3.74 -7.72 -7.42
N ALA A 80 -4.92 -7.97 -6.83
CA ALA A 80 -5.57 -7.00 -5.96
C ALA A 80 -4.66 -6.64 -4.76
N ALA A 81 -4.03 -7.64 -4.15
CA ALA A 81 -3.11 -7.43 -3.03
C ALA A 81 -1.86 -6.62 -3.46
N ALA A 82 -1.29 -6.92 -4.63
CA ALA A 82 -0.14 -6.21 -5.18
C ALA A 82 -0.47 -4.73 -5.46
N GLY A 83 -1.63 -4.45 -6.06
CA GLY A 83 -2.10 -3.08 -6.30
C GLY A 83 -2.34 -2.29 -5.01
N LEU A 84 -2.91 -2.93 -3.97
CA LEU A 84 -3.15 -2.28 -2.67
C LEU A 84 -1.87 -1.81 -1.98
N ILE A 85 -0.75 -2.52 -2.16
CA ILE A 85 0.54 -2.16 -1.55
C ILE A 85 1.45 -1.36 -2.48
N GLY A 86 0.98 -1.00 -3.69
CA GLY A 86 1.80 -0.33 -4.69
C GLY A 86 3.00 -1.16 -5.15
N TRP A 87 2.84 -2.49 -5.20
CA TRP A 87 3.88 -3.37 -5.72
C TRP A 87 4.13 -3.05 -7.20
N PRO A 88 5.40 -2.95 -7.65
CA PRO A 88 5.69 -2.59 -9.03
C PRO A 88 5.12 -3.63 -9.99
N ALA A 89 4.25 -3.17 -10.89
CA ALA A 89 3.63 -4.01 -11.91
C ALA A 89 4.60 -4.30 -13.07
N ASP A 90 5.53 -3.37 -13.32
CA ASP A 90 6.69 -3.59 -14.19
C ASP A 90 7.94 -3.67 -13.29
N ILE A 91 8.43 -4.89 -13.08
CA ILE A 91 9.68 -5.19 -12.38
C ILE A 91 10.91 -4.82 -13.22
N GLY A 92 10.73 -4.12 -14.33
CA GLY A 92 11.77 -3.36 -15.01
C GLY A 92 12.32 -2.30 -14.06
N LEU A 93 13.34 -2.69 -13.28
CA LEU A 93 14.19 -1.77 -12.55
C LEU A 93 14.60 -0.62 -13.50
N PRO A 94 14.67 0.63 -13.02
CA PRO A 94 15.14 1.74 -13.84
C PRO A 94 16.43 1.36 -14.58
N ALA A 95 16.60 1.80 -15.83
CA ALA A 95 17.82 1.50 -16.58
C ALA A 95 19.08 1.84 -15.74
N GLY A 96 19.92 0.82 -15.46
CA GLY A 96 21.09 0.92 -14.58
C GLY A 96 20.89 0.42 -13.14
N CYS A 97 19.70 -0.03 -12.76
CA CYS A 97 19.41 -0.72 -11.50
C CYS A 97 19.38 -2.25 -11.64
N ASP A 98 19.81 -2.80 -12.78
CA ASP A 98 19.94 -4.24 -13.10
C ASP A 98 21.15 -4.92 -12.41
N GLY A 99 21.68 -4.32 -11.35
CA GLY A 99 22.86 -4.80 -10.66
C GLY A 99 22.71 -6.24 -10.14
N ASN A 100 23.79 -7.01 -10.21
CA ASN A 100 23.93 -8.30 -9.54
C ASN A 100 23.96 -8.09 -8.01
N VAL A 101 22.80 -7.88 -7.40
CA VAL A 101 22.64 -7.79 -5.94
C VAL A 101 22.62 -9.20 -5.36
N THR A 102 23.36 -9.39 -4.27
CA THR A 102 23.25 -10.58 -3.42
C THR A 102 22.47 -10.23 -2.17
N ILE A 103 21.43 -11.00 -1.88
CA ILE A 103 20.55 -10.83 -0.73
C ILE A 103 20.80 -12.00 0.22
N GLY A 104 21.09 -11.71 1.48
CA GLY A 104 21.05 -12.70 2.56
C GLY A 104 19.67 -12.72 3.19
N LEU A 105 19.06 -13.91 3.33
CA LEU A 105 17.76 -14.08 3.97
C LEU A 105 17.88 -15.14 5.07
N ILE A 106 17.57 -14.74 6.30
CA ILE A 106 17.48 -15.63 7.47
C ILE A 106 15.99 -15.78 7.79
N ASP A 107 15.47 -16.99 7.67
CA ASP A 107 14.04 -17.27 7.90
C ASP A 107 13.85 -18.74 8.35
N THR A 108 12.61 -19.21 8.44
CA THR A 108 12.26 -20.63 8.45
C THR A 108 12.76 -21.35 7.20
N ALA A 109 12.73 -22.68 7.17
CA ALA A 109 13.23 -23.44 6.05
C ALA A 109 12.59 -23.04 4.70
N ILE A 110 13.28 -23.37 3.62
CA ILE A 110 12.84 -23.08 2.25
C ILE A 110 12.63 -24.37 1.47
N ASN A 111 11.69 -24.35 0.51
CA ASN A 111 11.60 -25.31 -0.57
C ASN A 111 12.28 -24.74 -1.83
N PRO A 112 13.58 -25.00 -2.06
CA PRO A 112 14.29 -24.43 -3.21
C PRO A 112 13.78 -24.97 -4.55
N ALA A 113 13.07 -26.10 -4.55
CA ALA A 113 12.48 -26.70 -5.75
C ALA A 113 11.11 -26.10 -6.12
N HIS A 114 10.63 -25.09 -5.38
CA HIS A 114 9.35 -24.44 -5.69
C HIS A 114 9.40 -23.74 -7.07
N ALA A 115 8.33 -23.86 -7.86
CA ALA A 115 8.28 -23.36 -9.24
C ALA A 115 8.58 -21.85 -9.38
N ALA A 116 8.32 -21.06 -8.33
CA ALA A 116 8.67 -19.64 -8.28
C ALA A 116 10.17 -19.36 -8.45
N PHE A 117 11.03 -20.31 -8.09
CA PHE A 117 12.50 -20.16 -8.15
C PHE A 117 13.10 -20.74 -9.43
N SER A 118 12.30 -21.24 -10.37
CA SER A 118 12.79 -21.89 -11.61
C SER A 118 13.74 -21.03 -12.44
N LYS A 119 13.65 -19.69 -12.32
CA LYS A 119 14.53 -18.72 -12.97
C LYS A 119 15.36 -17.87 -11.99
N GLY A 120 15.19 -18.09 -10.68
CA GLY A 120 15.89 -17.37 -9.63
C GLY A 120 17.23 -18.02 -9.28
N ARG A 121 18.11 -17.29 -8.59
CA ARG A 121 19.42 -17.80 -8.15
C ARG A 121 19.41 -17.99 -6.63
N VAL A 122 18.94 -19.14 -6.16
CA VAL A 122 18.83 -19.45 -4.71
C VAL A 122 19.91 -20.44 -4.30
N GLU A 123 20.70 -20.08 -3.30
CA GLU A 123 21.67 -20.93 -2.62
C GLU A 123 21.25 -21.07 -1.15
N VAL A 124 21.25 -22.29 -0.61
CA VAL A 124 20.82 -22.56 0.77
C VAL A 124 22.03 -22.99 1.58
N ILE A 125 22.32 -22.25 2.66
CA ILE A 125 23.38 -22.53 3.62
C ILE A 125 22.73 -22.93 4.93
N ARG A 126 22.92 -24.17 5.36
CA ARG A 126 22.42 -24.63 6.66
C ARG A 126 23.49 -24.38 7.71
N LEU A 127 23.19 -23.54 8.71
CA LEU A 127 24.10 -23.25 9.82
C LEU A 127 23.87 -24.13 11.06
N SER A 128 22.82 -24.94 11.08
CA SER A 128 22.45 -25.80 12.21
C SER A 128 22.99 -27.22 12.03
N ASP A 129 23.46 -27.83 13.12
CA ASP A 129 23.84 -29.24 13.17
C ASP A 129 22.67 -30.16 12.79
N ASP A 130 22.98 -31.34 12.26
CA ASP A 130 22.05 -32.35 11.71
C ASP A 130 20.97 -32.86 12.70
N GLY A 131 21.03 -32.44 13.97
CA GLY A 131 20.11 -32.85 15.03
C GLY A 131 18.96 -31.88 15.33
N VAL A 132 18.91 -30.69 14.72
CA VAL A 132 17.82 -29.73 14.95
C VAL A 132 16.67 -29.99 13.97
N PRO A 133 15.41 -30.18 14.46
CA PRO A 133 14.25 -30.35 13.60
C PRO A 133 14.11 -29.19 12.61
N GLU A 134 13.87 -29.50 11.35
CA GLU A 134 13.68 -28.48 10.32
C GLU A 134 12.35 -27.73 10.56
N SER A 135 12.39 -26.41 10.45
CA SER A 135 11.18 -25.58 10.51
C SER A 135 10.31 -25.79 9.26
N GLY A 136 9.05 -25.38 9.34
CA GLY A 136 8.14 -25.49 8.19
C GLY A 136 8.64 -24.69 6.99
N ARG A 137 8.61 -25.29 5.79
CA ARG A 137 9.17 -24.67 4.57
C ARG A 137 8.33 -23.55 3.96
N GLN A 138 7.13 -23.31 4.48
CA GLN A 138 6.11 -22.47 3.85
C GLN A 138 6.46 -20.98 3.94
N HIS A 139 6.82 -20.50 5.12
CA HIS A 139 7.08 -19.08 5.36
C HIS A 139 8.35 -18.62 4.65
N GLY A 140 9.47 -19.33 4.80
CA GLY A 140 10.73 -19.02 4.12
C GLY A 140 10.60 -19.05 2.59
N THR A 141 9.85 -20.00 2.04
CA THR A 141 9.52 -20.03 0.61
C THR A 141 8.70 -18.82 0.16
N ALA A 142 7.69 -18.42 0.94
CA ALA A 142 6.86 -17.27 0.61
C ALA A 142 7.67 -15.97 0.62
N VAL A 143 8.48 -15.74 1.65
CA VAL A 143 9.34 -14.55 1.76
C VAL A 143 10.37 -14.51 0.64
N ALA A 144 11.05 -15.64 0.36
CA ALA A 144 12.01 -15.71 -0.75
C ALA A 144 11.35 -15.44 -2.11
N ALA A 145 10.11 -15.91 -2.32
CA ALA A 145 9.38 -15.68 -3.58
C ALA A 145 9.03 -14.21 -3.81
N LEU A 146 8.76 -13.42 -2.75
CA LEU A 146 8.57 -11.98 -2.86
C LEU A 146 9.84 -11.24 -3.33
N LEU A 147 11.02 -11.79 -3.03
CA LEU A 147 12.29 -11.15 -3.37
C LEU A 147 12.79 -11.58 -4.75
N VAL A 148 12.91 -12.89 -4.97
CA VAL A 148 13.60 -13.46 -6.16
C VAL A 148 12.72 -14.42 -6.97
N GLY A 149 11.41 -14.39 -6.75
CA GLY A 149 10.45 -15.11 -7.59
C GLY A 149 10.59 -14.69 -9.04
N GLY A 150 10.56 -15.66 -9.96
CA GLY A 150 10.68 -15.40 -11.40
C GLY A 150 9.63 -14.43 -11.89
N ALA A 151 10.01 -13.58 -12.85
CA ALA A 151 9.17 -12.55 -13.47
C ALA A 151 7.84 -13.10 -14.02
N ASP A 152 7.84 -14.34 -14.51
CA ASP A 152 6.69 -15.05 -15.08
C ASP A 152 6.01 -16.02 -14.09
N SER A 153 6.43 -15.99 -12.82
CA SER A 153 5.79 -16.80 -11.79
C SER A 153 4.48 -16.16 -11.32
N ARG A 154 3.68 -16.91 -10.55
CA ARG A 154 2.45 -16.39 -9.92
C ARG A 154 2.71 -15.30 -8.87
N THR A 155 3.97 -15.12 -8.46
CA THR A 155 4.42 -14.12 -7.50
C THR A 155 5.73 -13.52 -8.01
N PRO A 156 5.69 -12.61 -9.01
CA PRO A 156 6.89 -11.95 -9.51
C PRO A 156 7.64 -11.27 -8.37
N GLY A 157 8.91 -11.65 -8.18
CA GLY A 157 9.76 -11.08 -7.15
C GLY A 157 10.11 -9.63 -7.46
N LEU A 158 10.48 -8.88 -6.42
CA LEU A 158 10.95 -7.50 -6.57
C LEU A 158 12.26 -7.41 -7.38
N LEU A 159 13.13 -8.40 -7.19
CA LEU A 159 14.45 -8.51 -7.83
C LEU A 159 14.64 -9.94 -8.37
N PRO A 160 13.92 -10.36 -9.44
CA PRO A 160 13.92 -11.75 -9.91
C PRO A 160 15.29 -12.26 -10.35
N HIS A 161 16.20 -11.35 -10.68
CA HIS A 161 17.56 -11.67 -11.09
C HIS A 161 18.56 -11.63 -9.94
N ALA A 162 18.20 -11.19 -8.74
CA ALA A 162 19.13 -11.18 -7.61
C ALA A 162 19.57 -12.59 -7.23
N ARG A 163 20.77 -12.70 -6.65
CA ARG A 163 21.24 -13.92 -6.01
C ARG A 163 20.76 -13.92 -4.55
N LEU A 164 20.10 -14.98 -4.12
CA LEU A 164 19.64 -15.17 -2.75
C LEU A 164 20.53 -16.21 -2.06
N ILE A 165 21.10 -15.83 -0.93
CA ILE A 165 21.73 -16.74 0.03
C ILE A 165 20.75 -16.92 1.18
N PHE A 166 20.22 -18.12 1.32
CA PHE A 166 19.22 -18.48 2.32
C PHE A 166 19.91 -19.17 3.49
N VAL A 167 19.55 -18.80 4.71
CA VAL A 167 20.10 -19.33 5.95
C VAL A 167 18.99 -19.81 6.87
#